data_AF-A0A838SY65-F1
#
_entry.id   AF-A0A838SY65-F1
#
_cell.length_a   1.000
_cell.length_b   1.000
_cell.length_c   1.000
_cell.angle_alpha   90.00
_cell.angle_beta   90.00
_cell.angle_gamma   90.00
#
_symmetry.space_group_name_H-M   'P 1'
#
loop_
_entity.id
_entity.type
_entity.pdbx_description
1 polymer ?
#
loop_
_entity_poly.entity_id
_entity_poly.type
_entity_poly.pdbx_seq_one_letter_code
_entity_poly.pdbx_strand_id
1 'polypeptide(L)'
;PDVTLDDLALVIGGATLRQGELLAAAAATGSLHRDDRLLATRPLESAAAILDGLVAPLVAGASVVWSVATAPDSLERRVDEERVTVLPRPDR
;
A
#
# COMPACT_ATOMS: atom_id res chain seq x y z
N PRO A 1 -2.75 -17.33 19.55
CA PRO A 1 -2.13 -16.25 20.35
C PRO A 1 -3.10 -15.09 20.36
N ASP A 2 -3.35 -14.48 21.53
CA ASP A 2 -4.14 -13.25 21.58
C ASP A 2 -3.28 -12.12 21.05
N VAL A 3 -3.80 -11.43 20.03
CA VAL A 3 -3.14 -10.34 19.33
C VAL A 3 -3.96 -9.07 19.57
N THR A 4 -3.31 -8.01 19.99
CA THR A 4 -3.91 -6.74 20.44
C THR A 4 -3.44 -5.57 19.59
N LEU A 5 -4.17 -4.45 19.68
CA LEU A 5 -3.81 -3.21 18.97
C LEU A 5 -2.49 -2.60 19.46
N ASP A 6 -2.05 -2.96 20.67
CA ASP A 6 -0.81 -2.50 21.27
C ASP A 6 0.42 -3.32 20.86
N ASP A 7 0.21 -4.48 20.23
CA ASP A 7 1.31 -5.31 19.76
C ASP A 7 2.02 -4.67 18.57
N LEU A 8 3.32 -4.93 18.47
CA LEU A 8 4.13 -4.48 17.34
C LEU A 8 3.63 -5.13 16.04
N ALA A 9 3.40 -4.29 15.03
CA ALA A 9 2.96 -4.70 13.70
C ALA A 9 4.07 -4.60 12.66
N LEU A 10 4.90 -3.55 12.75
CA LEU A 10 5.93 -3.25 11.77
C LEU A 10 7.19 -2.73 12.45
N VAL A 11 8.33 -3.31 12.09
CA VAL A 11 9.68 -2.82 12.44
C VAL A 11 10.50 -2.78 11.16
N ILE A 12 10.74 -1.60 10.61
CA ILE A 12 11.46 -1.43 9.34
C ILE A 12 12.17 -0.08 9.26
N GLY A 13 13.42 -0.06 8.80
CA GLY A 13 14.16 1.19 8.56
C GLY A 13 14.24 2.12 9.78
N GLY A 14 14.22 1.57 11.00
CA GLY A 14 14.19 2.33 12.25
C GLY A 14 12.80 2.80 12.70
N ALA A 15 11.77 2.66 11.86
CA ALA A 15 10.38 2.90 12.25
C ALA A 15 9.81 1.67 12.98
N THR A 16 9.04 1.93 14.03
CA THR A 16 8.28 0.91 14.77
C THR A 16 6.84 1.38 14.87
N LEU A 17 5.90 0.56 14.41
CA LEU A 17 4.46 0.84 14.50
C LEU A 17 3.75 -0.32 15.20
N ARG A 18 2.88 0.04 16.14
CA ARG A 18 1.89 -0.87 16.72
C ARG A 18 0.73 -1.08 15.76
N GLN A 19 -0.06 -2.12 15.99
CA GLN A 19 -1.20 -2.44 15.13
C GLN A 19 -2.22 -1.32 15.03
N GLY A 20 -2.60 -0.71 16.16
CA GLY A 20 -3.53 0.42 16.18
C GLY A 20 -3.00 1.63 15.41
N GLU A 21 -1.72 1.95 15.56
CA GLU A 21 -1.06 3.06 14.87
C GLU A 21 -1.01 2.83 13.36
N LEU A 22 -0.66 1.61 12.95
CA LEU A 22 -0.60 1.22 11.54
C LEU A 22 -1.98 1.30 10.88
N LEU A 23 -3.02 0.81 11.53
CA LEU A 23 -4.39 0.86 11.02
C LEU A 23 -4.93 2.30 10.94
N ALA A 24 -4.67 3.11 11.96
CA ALA A 24 -5.07 4.52 11.97
C ALA A 24 -4.39 5.31 10.85
N ALA A 25 -3.08 5.12 10.66
CA ALA A 25 -2.33 5.75 9.57
C ALA A 25 -2.83 5.29 8.19
N ALA A 26 -3.15 4.00 8.04
CA ALA A 26 -3.67 3.44 6.79
C ALA A 26 -5.05 4.02 6.43
N ALA A 27 -5.95 4.12 7.41
CA ALA A 27 -7.28 4.70 7.22
C ALA A 27 -7.25 6.20 6.85
N ALA A 28 -6.22 6.92 7.30
CA ALA A 28 -6.05 8.34 7.00
C ALA A 28 -5.63 8.64 5.54
N THR A 29 -5.21 7.63 4.75
CA THR A 29 -4.78 7.83 3.36
C THR A 29 -5.93 8.17 2.39
N GLY A 30 -7.17 7.82 2.74
CA GLY A 30 -8.45 8.34 2.22
C GLY A 30 -8.74 8.25 0.71
N SER A 31 -7.81 7.77 -0.11
CA SER A 31 -7.85 7.92 -1.58
C SER A 31 -8.26 6.66 -2.35
N LEU A 32 -8.48 5.54 -1.65
CA LEU A 32 -8.79 4.25 -2.26
C LEU A 32 -10.19 3.78 -1.84
N HIS A 33 -10.85 3.05 -2.74
CA HIS A 33 -12.16 2.44 -2.55
C HIS A 33 -12.07 0.92 -2.79
N ARG A 34 -13.05 0.16 -2.28
CA ARG A 34 -13.07 -1.31 -2.37
C ARG A 34 -12.99 -1.89 -3.79
N ASP A 35 -13.42 -1.12 -4.78
CA ASP A 35 -13.46 -1.53 -6.18
C ASP A 35 -12.13 -1.22 -6.90
N ASP A 36 -11.20 -0.55 -6.21
CA ASP A 36 -9.87 -0.26 -6.74
C ASP A 36 -8.96 -1.49 -6.72
N ARG A 37 -8.03 -1.47 -7.67
CA ARG A 37 -6.94 -2.43 -7.76
C ARG A 37 -5.63 -1.66 -7.85
N LEU A 38 -4.93 -1.48 -6.74
CA LEU A 38 -3.71 -0.69 -6.69
C LEU A 38 -2.54 -1.40 -7.38
N LEU A 39 -1.85 -0.72 -8.30
CA LEU A 39 -0.54 -1.15 -8.79
C LEU A 39 0.57 -0.63 -7.86
N ALA A 40 1.09 -1.49 -7.01
CA ALA A 40 2.31 -1.19 -6.26
C ALA A 40 3.53 -1.52 -7.13
N THR A 41 4.29 -0.51 -7.56
CA THR A 41 5.53 -0.69 -8.32
C THR A 41 6.80 -0.44 -7.51
N ARG A 42 6.67 0.15 -6.32
CA ARG A 42 7.80 0.46 -5.44
C ARG A 42 8.20 -0.74 -4.57
N PRO A 43 9.48 -0.89 -4.21
CA PRO A 43 9.89 -1.80 -3.15
C PRO A 43 9.24 -1.41 -1.81
N LEU A 44 8.89 -2.40 -0.99
CA LEU A 44 8.32 -2.22 0.35
C LEU A 44 9.43 -2.15 1.42
N GLU A 45 10.35 -1.21 1.26
CA GLU A 45 11.57 -1.10 2.08
C GLU A 45 11.47 -0.03 3.19
N SER A 46 10.37 0.72 3.25
CA SER A 46 10.10 1.72 4.27
C SER A 46 8.69 1.60 4.83
N ALA A 47 8.47 2.14 6.02
CA ALA A 47 7.15 2.13 6.65
C ALA A 47 6.10 2.85 5.79
N ALA A 48 6.48 3.98 5.16
CA ALA A 48 5.60 4.70 4.23
C ALA A 48 5.28 3.86 2.98
N ALA A 49 6.27 3.17 2.40
CA ALA A 49 6.04 2.32 1.24
C ALA A 49 5.08 1.15 1.56
N ILE A 50 5.22 0.55 2.74
CA ILE A 50 4.32 -0.50 3.24
C ILE A 50 2.92 0.06 3.51
N LEU A 51 2.83 1.24 4.13
CA LEU A 51 1.55 1.89 4.41
C LEU A 51 0.78 2.13 3.10
N ASP A 52 1.37 2.88 2.17
CA ASP A 52 0.70 3.34 0.96
C ASP A 52 0.50 2.21 -0.06
N GLY A 53 1.49 1.31 -0.15
CA GLY A 53 1.55 0.29 -1.20
C GLY A 53 0.87 -1.02 -0.85
N LEU A 54 0.53 -1.25 0.42
CA LEU A 54 -0.02 -2.52 0.88
C LEU A 54 -1.14 -2.34 1.90
N VAL A 55 -0.89 -1.64 3.02
CA VAL A 55 -1.84 -1.65 4.14
C VAL A 55 -3.06 -0.77 3.88
N ALA A 56 -2.88 0.46 3.43
CA ALA A 56 -3.95 1.39 3.10
C ALA A 56 -4.96 0.83 2.07
N PRO A 57 -4.52 0.22 0.94
CA PRO A 57 -5.43 -0.46 0.01
C PRO A 57 -6.27 -1.53 0.68
N LEU A 58 -5.66 -2.39 1.51
CA LEU A 58 -6.37 -3.48 2.17
C LEU A 58 -7.38 -2.96 3.20
N VAL A 59 -7.05 -1.90 3.93
CA VAL A 59 -7.98 -1.22 4.85
C VAL A 59 -9.16 -0.61 4.10
N ALA A 60 -8.93 -0.05 2.91
CA ALA A 60 -9.98 0.46 2.03
C ALA A 60 -10.83 -0.64 1.36
N GLY A 61 -10.47 -1.92 1.55
CA GLY A 61 -11.08 -3.07 0.88
C GLY A 61 -10.66 -3.24 -0.59
N ALA A 62 -9.69 -2.45 -1.05
CA ALA A 62 -9.13 -2.54 -2.39
C ALA A 62 -8.23 -3.78 -2.54
N SER A 63 -7.95 -4.16 -3.78
CA SER A 63 -6.99 -5.22 -4.10
C SER A 63 -5.62 -4.62 -4.43
N VAL A 64 -4.54 -5.38 -4.20
CA VAL A 64 -3.16 -4.94 -4.50
C VAL A 64 -2.55 -5.86 -5.55
N VAL A 65 -1.92 -5.27 -6.56
CA VAL A 65 -1.05 -5.96 -7.50
C VAL A 65 0.36 -5.43 -7.34
N TRP A 66 1.27 -6.27 -6.86
CA TRP A 66 2.64 -5.87 -6.61
C TRP A 66 3.54 -6.29 -7.77
N SER A 67 4.26 -5.33 -8.37
CA SER A 67 5.19 -5.59 -9.46
C SER A 67 6.36 -4.61 -9.45
N VAL A 68 7.41 -5.00 -8.72
CA VAL A 68 8.61 -4.18 -8.41
C VAL A 68 9.51 -3.89 -9.62
N ALA A 69 9.22 -4.49 -10.78
CA ALA A 69 10.04 -4.41 -11.99
C ALA A 69 9.16 -4.26 -13.25
N THR A 70 8.09 -3.45 -13.17
CA THR A 70 7.25 -3.21 -14.35
C THR A 70 8.01 -2.28 -15.32
N ALA A 71 8.32 -2.75 -16.52
CA ALA A 71 8.80 -1.89 -17.59
C ALA A 71 7.75 -0.79 -17.88
N PRO A 72 8.14 0.47 -18.16
CA PRO A 72 7.19 1.57 -18.38
C PRO A 72 6.11 1.24 -19.42
N ASP A 73 6.50 0.58 -20.53
CA ASP A 73 5.60 0.19 -21.61
C ASP A 73 4.58 -0.90 -21.19
N SER A 74 4.86 -1.62 -20.10
CA SER A 74 3.93 -2.58 -19.52
C SER A 74 2.94 -1.93 -18.55
N LEU A 75 3.10 -0.65 -18.21
CA LEU A 75 2.26 0.03 -17.22
C LEU A 75 0.95 0.51 -17.87
N GLU A 76 1.01 1.11 -19.05
CA GLU A 76 -0.18 1.49 -19.85
C GLU A 76 -1.06 0.28 -20.16
N ARG A 77 -0.46 -0.79 -20.69
CA ARG A 77 -1.19 -2.04 -20.96
C ARG A 77 -1.91 -2.58 -19.73
N ARG A 78 -1.33 -2.46 -18.54
CA ARG A 78 -1.93 -2.97 -17.29
C ARG A 78 -3.02 -2.08 -16.75
N VAL A 79 -2.93 -0.77 -16.93
CA VAL A 79 -4.05 0.13 -16.67
C VAL A 79 -5.24 -0.24 -17.58
N ASP A 80 -4.98 -0.43 -18.87
CA ASP A 80 -6.03 -0.67 -19.87
C ASP A 80 -6.64 -2.09 -19.80
N GLU A 81 -5.80 -3.13 -19.69
CA GLU A 81 -6.24 -4.53 -19.76
C GLU A 81 -6.54 -5.14 -18.39
N GLU A 82 -5.76 -4.77 -17.37
CA GLU A 82 -5.84 -5.38 -16.02
C GLU A 82 -6.63 -4.50 -15.03
N ARG A 83 -7.11 -3.32 -15.48
CA ARG A 83 -7.88 -2.32 -14.71
C ARG A 83 -7.21 -1.96 -13.39
N VAL A 84 -5.92 -1.62 -13.47
CA VAL A 84 -5.12 -1.29 -12.28
C VAL A 84 -5.00 0.23 -12.11
N THR A 85 -5.20 0.72 -10.88
CA THR A 85 -5.08 2.11 -10.46
C THR A 85 -3.65 2.41 -10.00
N VAL A 86 -3.07 3.53 -10.45
CA VAL A 86 -1.72 3.97 -10.07
C VAL A 86 -1.84 5.24 -9.22
N LEU A 87 -1.24 5.24 -8.02
CA LEU A 87 -1.18 6.46 -7.21
C LEU A 87 -0.12 7.42 -7.81
N PRO A 88 -0.45 8.71 -7.98
CA PRO A 88 0.54 9.70 -8.41
C PRO A 88 1.69 9.76 -7.40
N ARG A 89 2.92 9.93 -7.91
CA ARG A 89 4.08 10.16 -7.06
C ARG A 89 3.81 11.41 -6.21
N PRO A 90 4.07 11.41 -4.89
CA PRO A 90 4.05 12.66 -4.15
C PRO A 90 5.10 13.59 -4.77
N ASP A 91 4.67 14.82 -5.09
CA ASP A 91 5.55 15.88 -5.59
C ASP A 91 6.69 16.08 -4.58
N ARG A 92 7.90 16.15 -5.12
CA ARG A 92 9.16 16.12 -4.36
C ARG A 92 9.57 17.51 -3.88
#